data_AF-A0AA41G1V9-F1
#
_entry.id   AF-A0AA41G1V9-F1
#
_cell.length_a   1.000
_cell.length_b   1.000
_cell.length_c   1.000
_cell.angle_alpha   90.00
_cell.angle_beta   90.00
_cell.angle_gamma   90.00
#
_symmetry.space_group_name_H-M   'P 1'
#
loop_
_entity.id
_entity.type
_entity.pdbx_description
1 polymer ?
#
loop_
_entity_poly.entity_id
_entity_poly.type
_entity_poly.pdbx_seq_one_letter_code
_entity_poly.pdbx_strand_id
1 'polypeptide(L)'
;MATIRVRDWTKSQIEKIRDAESHSSHDSVIKSLLKDRKLAQHVDDPVPRPDDSAAEAAAEKAATDKRFEDLTVLAELRRPDNGVVFLWCPNCGNELAHLTVDAAFTLSVFETECQRCLTHLDSHAVVAIEIGYPIEQKLTDDLLQSDLKRCVLDYWDRTIKHADDTDEDLDHLVWQFDQYRRDFSWEWPADRPVVGLDPGTTYHDTRTGEHMRVIEPVTDNRNVFDARQVLRYPRDADPEAADPEILDPADIVHLIRGRRLVPAESDSREVPTAE
;
A
#
# COMPACT_ATOMS: atom_id res chain seq x y z
N MET A 1 0.17 -29.63 30.52
CA MET A 1 1.48 -29.07 30.07
C MET A 1 1.17 -27.92 29.14
N ALA A 2 1.89 -26.82 29.29
CA ALA A 2 1.49 -25.48 28.84
C ALA A 2 1.35 -25.39 27.31
N THR A 3 0.14 -25.06 26.85
CA THR A 3 -0.16 -24.74 25.45
C THR A 3 0.34 -23.33 25.16
N ILE A 4 1.49 -23.24 24.49
CA ILE A 4 2.17 -21.99 24.16
C ILE A 4 1.40 -21.27 23.03
N ARG A 5 0.63 -20.23 23.39
CA ARG A 5 -0.02 -19.32 22.42
C ARG A 5 0.97 -18.25 21.98
N VAL A 6 1.62 -18.44 20.83
CA VAL A 6 2.59 -17.50 20.20
C VAL A 6 2.06 -16.06 20.07
N ARG A 7 0.73 -15.88 20.15
CA ARG A 7 0.04 -14.58 20.05
C ARG A 7 0.20 -13.65 21.27
N ASP A 8 0.73 -14.14 22.39
CA ASP A 8 0.86 -13.38 23.64
C ASP A 8 2.33 -13.22 24.10
N TRP A 9 3.31 -13.51 23.24
CA TRP A 9 4.71 -13.70 23.66
C TRP A 9 5.55 -12.48 23.34
N THR A 10 6.04 -11.82 24.39
CA THR A 10 6.95 -10.68 24.32
C THR A 10 8.35 -11.11 23.82
N LYS A 11 9.11 -10.18 23.23
CA LYS A 11 10.51 -10.39 22.78
C LYS A 11 11.38 -11.12 23.83
N SER A 12 11.23 -10.76 25.10
CA SER A 12 11.96 -11.37 26.22
C SER A 12 11.68 -12.89 26.38
N GLN A 13 10.49 -13.34 25.99
CA GLN A 13 10.09 -14.75 26.06
C GLN A 13 10.64 -15.54 24.88
N ILE A 14 10.69 -14.94 23.68
CA ILE A 14 11.29 -15.56 22.48
C ILE A 14 12.81 -15.70 22.65
N GLU A 15 13.48 -14.70 23.22
CA GLU A 15 14.92 -14.76 23.54
C GLU A 15 15.24 -15.84 24.58
N LYS A 16 14.41 -15.97 25.63
CA LYS A 16 14.57 -17.03 26.64
C LYS A 16 14.46 -18.44 26.04
N ILE A 17 13.56 -18.68 25.09
CA ILE A 17 13.45 -19.97 24.41
C ILE A 17 14.66 -20.20 23.51
N ARG A 18 15.08 -19.18 22.73
CA ARG A 18 16.25 -19.28 21.86
C ARG A 18 17.47 -19.73 22.64
N ASP A 19 17.70 -19.11 23.80
CA ASP A 19 18.86 -19.39 24.64
C ASP A 19 18.72 -20.73 25.39
N ALA A 20 17.51 -21.11 25.81
CA ALA A 20 17.26 -22.39 26.48
C ALA A 20 17.32 -23.60 25.53
N GLU A 21 16.86 -23.45 24.30
CA GLU A 21 16.78 -24.52 23.28
C GLU A 21 17.92 -24.43 22.24
N SER A 22 18.87 -23.51 22.43
CA SER A 22 20.06 -23.32 21.59
C SER A 22 19.75 -23.13 20.10
N HIS A 23 18.68 -22.40 19.79
CA HIS A 23 18.35 -22.05 18.41
C HIS A 23 19.31 -21.00 17.86
N SER A 24 19.74 -21.16 16.61
CA SER A 24 20.68 -20.23 15.96
C SER A 24 20.06 -18.88 15.58
N SER A 25 18.73 -18.80 15.52
CA SER A 25 17.99 -17.58 15.18
C SER A 25 16.57 -17.61 15.73
N HIS A 26 15.94 -16.45 15.85
CA HIS A 26 14.52 -16.34 16.24
C HIS A 26 13.58 -17.03 15.23
N ASP A 27 13.94 -17.06 13.94
CA ASP A 27 13.19 -17.78 12.91
C ASP A 27 13.17 -19.30 13.16
N SER A 28 14.28 -19.86 13.66
CA SER A 28 14.35 -21.28 14.04
C SER A 28 13.43 -21.60 15.24
N VAL A 29 13.35 -20.70 16.21
CA VAL A 29 12.44 -20.80 17.36
C VAL A 29 10.98 -20.75 16.89
N ILE A 30 10.62 -19.75 16.08
CA ILE A 30 9.25 -19.56 15.59
C ILE A 30 8.80 -20.77 14.76
N LYS A 31 9.64 -21.29 13.86
CA LYS A 31 9.34 -22.51 13.08
C LYS A 31 9.18 -23.76 13.94
N SER A 32 9.98 -23.90 15.00
CA SER A 32 9.87 -25.01 15.96
C SER A 32 8.54 -24.96 16.72
N LEU A 33 8.20 -23.78 17.26
CA LEU A 33 6.97 -23.55 18.01
C LEU A 33 5.70 -23.71 17.14
N LEU A 34 5.76 -23.32 15.87
CA LEU A 34 4.65 -23.53 14.93
C LEU A 34 4.48 -25.00 14.53
N LYS A 35 5.56 -25.79 14.56
CA LYS A 35 5.50 -27.24 14.33
C LYS A 35 4.80 -27.96 15.49
N ASP A 36 5.01 -27.52 16.73
CA ASP A 36 4.30 -28.03 17.91
C ASP A 36 2.80 -27.68 17.89
N ARG A 37 2.41 -26.56 17.25
CA ARG A 37 1.01 -26.20 17.02
C ARG A 37 0.25 -27.20 16.13
N LYS A 38 0.91 -27.90 15.19
CA LYS A 38 0.26 -28.98 14.41
C LYS A 38 -0.18 -30.16 15.28
N LEU A 39 0.46 -30.37 16.44
CA LEU A 39 0.14 -31.45 17.37
C LEU A 39 -0.95 -31.07 18.38
N ALA A 40 -1.15 -29.77 18.64
CA ALA A 40 -2.00 -29.27 19.72
C ALA A 40 -3.39 -28.78 19.29
N GLN A 41 -3.86 -29.06 18.06
CA GLN A 41 -5.18 -28.63 17.54
C GLN A 41 -6.40 -29.30 18.23
N HIS A 42 -6.24 -29.90 19.40
CA HIS A 42 -7.34 -30.40 20.20
C HIS A 42 -7.24 -29.86 21.62
N VAL A 43 -8.32 -29.20 22.07
CA VAL A 43 -8.63 -28.72 23.42
C VAL A 43 -8.37 -27.21 23.65
N ASP A 44 -9.47 -26.45 23.64
CA ASP A 44 -9.57 -25.04 24.04
C ASP A 44 -10.03 -24.90 25.50
N ASP A 45 -9.46 -23.92 26.23
CA ASP A 45 -10.17 -23.06 27.20
C ASP A 45 -9.32 -21.80 27.56
N PRO A 46 -9.90 -20.69 28.07
CA PRO A 46 -9.25 -19.37 28.16
C PRO A 46 -8.70 -19.01 29.55
N VAL A 47 -7.63 -18.18 29.59
CA VAL A 47 -7.02 -17.60 30.80
C VAL A 47 -6.58 -16.14 30.52
N PRO A 48 -6.59 -15.21 31.51
CA PRO A 48 -6.74 -13.76 31.31
C PRO A 48 -5.44 -12.93 31.24
N ARG A 49 -5.57 -11.67 30.78
CA ARG A 49 -4.51 -10.67 30.53
C ARG A 49 -4.27 -9.70 31.71
N PRO A 50 -3.07 -9.09 31.82
CA PRO A 50 -2.89 -7.81 32.52
C PRO A 50 -2.27 -6.66 31.67
N ASP A 51 -2.91 -5.49 31.81
CA ASP A 51 -2.50 -4.07 32.01
C ASP A 51 -1.69 -3.16 31.04
N ASP A 52 -2.36 -2.04 30.71
CA ASP A 52 -2.01 -0.60 30.75
C ASP A 52 -0.94 0.03 29.84
N SER A 53 -0.07 -0.71 29.16
CA SER A 53 0.75 -0.10 28.07
C SER A 53 0.03 -0.06 26.71
N ALA A 54 -1.08 -0.79 26.59
CA ALA A 54 -1.84 -0.91 25.34
C ALA A 54 -2.75 0.30 25.08
N ALA A 55 -3.08 1.10 26.11
CA ALA A 55 -4.05 2.19 25.98
C ALA A 55 -3.50 3.39 25.20
N GLU A 56 -2.21 3.74 25.37
CA GLU A 56 -1.58 4.84 24.63
C GLU A 56 -1.22 4.43 23.19
N ALA A 57 -0.74 3.21 22.98
CA ALA A 57 -0.50 2.65 21.63
C ALA A 57 -1.82 2.46 20.85
N ALA A 58 -2.91 2.07 21.52
CA ALA A 58 -4.23 1.99 20.89
C ALA A 58 -4.80 3.37 20.54
N ALA A 59 -4.50 4.42 21.33
CA ALA A 59 -4.97 5.79 21.04
C ALA A 59 -4.24 6.42 19.84
N GLU A 60 -2.93 6.16 19.68
CA GLU A 60 -2.16 6.62 18.52
C GLU A 60 -2.50 5.81 17.25
N LYS A 61 -2.79 4.51 17.39
CA LYS A 61 -3.29 3.65 16.30
C LYS A 61 -4.71 3.99 15.86
N ALA A 62 -5.60 4.35 16.80
CA ALA A 62 -6.95 4.79 16.50
C ALA A 62 -7.00 6.13 15.74
N ALA A 63 -5.88 6.87 15.69
CA ALA A 63 -5.80 8.15 14.98
C ALA A 63 -5.53 7.99 13.47
N THR A 64 -5.11 6.82 13.00
CA THR A 64 -4.96 6.54 11.57
C THR A 64 -6.05 5.57 11.11
N ASP A 65 -6.99 6.06 10.30
CA ASP A 65 -8.07 5.29 9.64
C ASP A 65 -7.49 4.32 8.58
N LYS A 66 -6.59 3.44 9.00
CA LYS A 66 -5.91 2.46 8.14
C LYS A 66 -6.85 1.29 7.89
N ARG A 67 -6.89 0.83 6.64
CA ARG A 67 -7.67 -0.35 6.26
C ARG A 67 -7.17 -1.65 6.91
N PHE A 68 -5.88 -1.73 7.23
CA PHE A 68 -5.24 -2.91 7.81
C PHE A 68 -4.47 -2.53 9.06
N GLU A 69 -4.69 -3.28 10.15
CA GLU A 69 -4.00 -3.01 11.42
C GLU A 69 -2.54 -3.52 11.41
N ASP A 70 -2.28 -4.68 10.78
CA ASP A 70 -0.98 -5.35 10.79
C ASP A 70 -0.14 -5.14 9.50
N LEU A 71 -0.65 -4.34 8.56
CA LEU A 71 0.04 -3.96 7.31
C LEU A 71 0.17 -2.44 7.29
N THR A 72 1.40 -1.95 7.21
CA THR A 72 1.68 -0.51 7.22
C THR A 72 2.72 -0.18 6.16
N VAL A 73 2.48 0.85 5.35
CA VAL A 73 3.53 1.39 4.47
C VAL A 73 4.65 1.96 5.33
N LEU A 74 5.91 1.69 4.97
CA LEU A 74 7.09 1.98 5.79
C LEU A 74 7.18 3.45 6.24
N ALA A 75 6.76 4.40 5.39
CA ALA A 75 6.70 5.83 5.70
C ALA A 75 5.78 6.17 6.88
N GLU A 76 4.75 5.36 7.16
CA GLU A 76 3.82 5.52 8.29
C GLU A 76 4.20 4.69 9.51
N LEU A 77 5.23 3.84 9.41
CA LEU A 77 5.66 3.03 10.54
C LEU A 77 6.36 3.93 11.55
N ARG A 78 5.78 4.05 12.76
CA ARG A 78 6.34 4.84 13.87
C ARG A 78 6.78 3.97 15.02
N ARG A 79 5.96 2.98 15.38
CA ARG A 79 6.26 2.06 16.48
C ARG A 79 5.69 0.68 16.17
N PRO A 80 6.53 -0.29 15.82
CA PRO A 80 6.06 -1.65 15.62
C PRO A 80 5.68 -2.29 16.96
N ASP A 81 4.55 -2.99 17.00
CA ASP A 81 3.96 -3.52 18.24
C ASP A 81 4.88 -4.44 19.02
N ASN A 82 5.55 -5.32 18.29
CA ASN A 82 6.36 -6.39 18.85
C ASN A 82 7.86 -6.18 18.60
N GLY A 83 8.24 -4.99 18.12
CA GLY A 83 9.63 -4.67 17.78
C GLY A 83 10.18 -5.52 16.62
N VAL A 84 9.34 -6.26 15.89
CA VAL A 84 9.75 -7.08 14.75
C VAL A 84 8.82 -6.77 13.58
N VAL A 85 9.42 -6.43 12.44
CA VAL A 85 8.70 -6.16 11.19
C VAL A 85 9.38 -6.82 10.02
N PHE A 86 8.57 -7.24 9.05
CA PHE A 86 9.04 -7.79 7.78
C PHE A 86 8.72 -6.80 6.68
N LEU A 87 9.72 -6.44 5.87
CA LEU A 87 9.57 -5.55 4.73
C LEU A 87 9.29 -6.38 3.48
N TRP A 88 8.24 -6.03 2.75
CA TRP A 88 7.79 -6.77 1.57
C TRP A 88 7.67 -5.86 0.35
N CYS A 89 8.03 -6.42 -0.80
CA CYS A 89 7.77 -5.81 -2.10
C CYS A 89 6.30 -6.01 -2.45
N PRO A 90 5.50 -4.94 -2.61
CA PRO A 90 4.10 -5.10 -2.96
C PRO A 90 3.93 -5.50 -4.43
N ASN A 91 4.94 -5.27 -5.28
CA ASN A 91 4.85 -5.57 -6.71
C ASN A 91 4.91 -7.08 -7.00
N CYS A 92 5.78 -7.84 -6.32
CA CYS A 92 5.93 -9.28 -6.55
C CYS A 92 5.69 -10.17 -5.32
N GLY A 93 5.31 -9.57 -4.19
CA GLY A 93 5.07 -10.30 -2.94
C GLY A 93 6.32 -10.98 -2.40
N ASN A 94 7.51 -10.43 -2.63
CA ASN A 94 8.77 -10.97 -2.11
C ASN A 94 9.19 -10.26 -0.84
N GLU A 95 9.64 -11.03 0.17
CA GLU A 95 10.25 -10.47 1.37
C GLU A 95 11.60 -9.81 1.00
N LEU A 96 11.79 -8.56 1.44
CA LEU A 96 12.98 -7.77 1.19
C LEU A 96 13.97 -7.89 2.35
N ALA A 97 13.45 -7.77 3.58
CA ALA A 97 14.24 -7.79 4.81
C ALA A 97 13.35 -8.01 6.04
N HIS A 98 13.96 -8.36 7.16
CA HIS A 98 13.35 -8.28 8.48
C HIS A 98 14.12 -7.28 9.34
N LEU A 99 13.41 -6.53 10.17
CA LEU A 99 13.98 -5.57 11.09
C LEU A 99 13.55 -5.91 12.52
N THR A 100 14.48 -5.75 13.45
CA THR A 100 14.19 -5.69 14.88
C THR A 100 14.40 -4.26 15.35
N VAL A 101 13.38 -3.67 15.97
CA VAL A 101 13.35 -2.27 16.39
C VAL A 101 13.11 -2.21 17.88
N ASP A 102 14.05 -1.59 18.60
CA ASP A 102 14.04 -1.53 20.07
C ASP A 102 13.39 -0.26 20.64
N ALA A 103 13.05 0.71 19.79
CA ALA A 103 12.51 2.02 20.17
C ALA A 103 11.56 2.59 19.09
N ALA A 104 11.23 3.88 19.18
CA ALA A 104 10.52 4.57 18.11
C ALA A 104 11.31 4.46 16.79
N PHE A 105 10.61 4.11 15.73
CA PHE A 105 11.17 3.92 14.41
C PHE A 105 11.11 5.25 13.64
N THR A 106 12.27 5.76 13.26
CA THR A 106 12.40 6.94 12.41
C THR A 106 13.34 6.61 11.26
N LEU A 107 12.86 6.72 10.02
CA LEU A 107 13.66 6.63 8.81
C LEU A 107 13.71 8.01 8.17
N SER A 108 14.91 8.51 7.89
CA SER A 108 15.09 9.75 7.13
C SER A 108 15.04 9.49 5.61
N VAL A 109 15.72 8.45 5.14
CA VAL A 109 15.72 8.00 3.75
C VAL A 109 15.79 6.47 3.74
N PHE A 110 14.99 5.84 2.89
CA PHE A 110 15.06 4.41 2.63
C PHE A 110 14.87 4.20 1.13
N GLU A 111 15.84 3.54 0.49
CA GLU A 111 15.79 3.16 -0.92
C GLU A 111 16.37 1.76 -1.05
N THR A 112 15.73 0.93 -1.87
CA THR A 112 16.17 -0.43 -2.16
C THR A 112 15.67 -0.88 -3.53
N GLU A 113 16.23 -1.97 -4.04
CA GLU A 113 15.76 -2.61 -5.27
C GLU A 113 15.35 -4.05 -4.95
N CYS A 114 14.14 -4.43 -5.39
CA CYS A 114 13.67 -5.79 -5.18
C CYS A 114 14.51 -6.78 -5.99
N GLN A 115 15.16 -7.71 -5.31
CA GLN A 115 16.04 -8.69 -5.96
C GLN A 115 15.29 -9.69 -6.87
N ARG A 116 13.96 -9.75 -6.80
CA ARG A 116 13.13 -10.64 -7.62
C ARG A 116 12.58 -10.00 -8.88
N CYS A 117 12.01 -8.79 -8.76
CA CYS A 117 11.36 -8.09 -9.88
C CYS A 117 12.11 -6.84 -10.34
N LEU A 118 13.25 -6.53 -9.71
CA LEU A 118 14.13 -5.37 -10.00
C LEU A 118 13.44 -4.01 -9.87
N THR A 119 12.27 -3.99 -9.23
CA THR A 119 11.53 -2.77 -8.96
C THR A 119 12.27 -1.93 -7.91
N HIS A 120 12.49 -0.65 -8.20
CA HIS A 120 12.97 0.32 -7.22
C HIS A 120 11.88 0.63 -6.20
N LEU A 121 12.24 0.63 -4.92
CA LEU A 121 11.33 0.76 -3.79
C LEU A 121 11.92 1.73 -2.78
N ASP A 122 11.05 2.50 -2.14
CA ASP A 122 11.43 3.43 -1.08
C ASP A 122 10.48 3.30 0.12
N SER A 123 10.55 4.25 1.06
CA SER A 123 9.66 4.26 2.22
C SER A 123 8.15 4.37 1.89
N HIS A 124 7.77 4.90 0.74
CA HIS A 124 6.38 5.06 0.33
C HIS A 124 5.82 3.86 -0.45
N ALA A 125 6.70 2.97 -0.92
CA ALA A 125 6.33 1.78 -1.66
C ALA A 125 6.60 0.46 -0.95
N VAL A 126 7.40 0.44 0.13
CA VAL A 126 7.60 -0.78 0.92
C VAL A 126 6.51 -0.94 1.96
N VAL A 127 5.99 -2.16 2.09
CA VAL A 127 5.01 -2.52 3.13
C VAL A 127 5.72 -3.28 4.25
N ALA A 128 5.57 -2.78 5.46
CA ALA A 128 5.93 -3.47 6.69
C ALA A 128 4.75 -4.34 7.15
N ILE A 129 5.02 -5.62 7.36
CA ILE A 129 4.11 -6.58 7.98
C ILE A 129 4.53 -6.77 9.43
N GLU A 130 3.60 -6.53 10.35
CA GLU A 130 3.79 -6.73 11.79
C GLU A 130 3.38 -8.13 12.24
N ILE A 131 3.85 -8.53 13.42
CA ILE A 131 3.43 -9.78 14.06
C ILE A 131 1.94 -9.69 14.39
N GLY A 132 1.12 -10.45 13.67
CA GLY A 132 -0.34 -10.42 13.78
C GLY A 132 -0.99 -10.79 12.45
N TYR A 133 -0.37 -10.36 11.35
CA TYR A 133 -0.82 -10.66 10.01
C TYR A 133 -0.66 -12.15 9.65
N PRO A 134 -1.68 -12.81 9.09
CA PRO A 134 -1.64 -14.25 8.79
C PRO A 134 -0.87 -14.54 7.48
N ILE A 135 0.45 -14.23 7.45
CA ILE A 135 1.31 -14.35 6.26
C ILE A 135 1.20 -15.74 5.63
N GLU A 136 1.34 -16.81 6.42
CA GLU A 136 1.35 -18.20 5.91
C GLU A 136 0.03 -18.57 5.22
N GLN A 137 -1.09 -18.18 5.80
CA GLN A 137 -2.41 -18.39 5.20
C GLN A 137 -2.53 -17.60 3.91
N LYS A 138 -2.14 -16.32 3.92
CA LYS A 138 -2.23 -15.42 2.76
C LYS A 138 -1.31 -15.81 1.61
N LEU A 139 -0.16 -16.42 1.90
CA LEU A 139 0.72 -17.04 0.91
C LEU A 139 0.08 -18.30 0.32
N THR A 140 -0.58 -19.11 1.15
CA THR A 140 -1.28 -20.32 0.69
C THR A 140 -2.49 -19.98 -0.19
N ASP A 141 -3.22 -18.92 0.18
CA ASP A 141 -4.41 -18.45 -0.52
C ASP A 141 -4.08 -17.57 -1.74
N ASP A 142 -2.80 -17.30 -2.01
CA ASP A 142 -2.31 -16.38 -3.05
C ASP A 142 -2.90 -14.95 -2.95
N LEU A 143 -3.16 -14.51 -1.72
CA LEU A 143 -3.77 -13.21 -1.43
C LEU A 143 -2.78 -12.16 -0.94
N LEU A 144 -1.57 -12.57 -0.54
CA LEU A 144 -0.58 -11.67 0.06
C LEU A 144 -0.29 -10.46 -0.83
N GLN A 145 0.08 -10.68 -2.10
CA GLN A 145 0.40 -9.59 -3.03
C GLN A 145 -0.78 -8.63 -3.20
N SER A 146 -2.00 -9.16 -3.25
CA SER A 146 -3.21 -8.33 -3.38
C SER A 146 -3.43 -7.42 -2.16
N ASP A 147 -3.14 -7.92 -0.96
CA ASP A 147 -3.28 -7.16 0.28
C ASP A 147 -2.14 -6.13 0.42
N LEU A 148 -0.92 -6.47 0.02
CA LEU A 148 0.21 -5.51 -0.06
C LEU A 148 -0.10 -4.36 -1.03
N LYS A 149 -0.59 -4.68 -2.23
CA LYS A 149 -1.03 -3.67 -3.21
C LYS A 149 -2.11 -2.76 -2.61
N ARG A 150 -3.16 -3.35 -2.01
CA ARG A 150 -4.24 -2.58 -1.38
C ARG A 150 -3.74 -1.67 -0.25
N CYS A 151 -2.76 -2.12 0.54
CA CYS A 151 -2.15 -1.33 1.59
C CYS A 151 -1.48 -0.06 1.03
N VAL A 152 -0.71 -0.20 -0.06
CA VAL A 152 -0.04 0.94 -0.72
C VAL A 152 -1.07 1.89 -1.33
N LEU A 153 -2.09 1.36 -2.02
CA LEU A 153 -3.16 2.18 -2.61
C LEU A 153 -3.96 2.95 -1.55
N ASP A 154 -4.23 2.34 -0.40
CA ASP A 154 -4.89 2.97 0.75
C ASP A 154 -4.05 4.09 1.37
N TYR A 155 -2.74 3.83 1.53
CA TYR A 155 -1.79 4.83 2.00
C TYR A 155 -1.81 6.09 1.14
N TRP A 156 -1.64 5.95 -0.18
CA TRP A 156 -1.63 7.10 -1.09
C TRP A 156 -2.96 7.86 -1.13
N ASP A 157 -4.08 7.14 -1.09
CA ASP A 157 -5.41 7.75 -1.03
C ASP A 157 -5.58 8.63 0.21
N ARG A 158 -5.12 8.13 1.37
CA ARG A 158 -5.12 8.89 2.62
C ARG A 158 -4.12 10.04 2.58
N THR A 159 -2.88 9.83 2.12
CA THR A 159 -1.85 10.89 2.07
C THR A 159 -2.31 12.09 1.25
N ILE A 160 -2.86 11.86 0.06
CA ILE A 160 -3.35 12.94 -0.80
C ILE A 160 -4.56 13.65 -0.19
N LYS A 161 -5.44 12.91 0.50
CA LYS A 161 -6.56 13.51 1.23
C LYS A 161 -6.08 14.46 2.34
N HIS A 162 -5.00 14.12 3.06
CA HIS A 162 -4.47 14.95 4.14
C HIS A 162 -3.57 16.10 3.64
N ALA A 163 -2.91 15.94 2.48
CA ALA A 163 -2.11 17.00 1.88
C ALA A 163 -2.94 18.26 1.55
N ASP A 164 -4.26 18.14 1.41
CA ASP A 164 -5.16 19.28 1.25
C ASP A 164 -5.16 20.20 2.49
N ASP A 165 -4.99 19.61 3.69
CA ASP A 165 -5.07 20.31 4.97
C ASP A 165 -3.73 20.95 5.40
N THR A 166 -2.59 20.50 4.87
CA THR A 166 -1.26 20.80 5.43
C THR A 166 -0.35 21.66 4.54
N ASP A 167 -0.80 22.09 3.36
CA ASP A 167 0.00 22.86 2.39
C ASP A 167 1.34 22.16 2.02
N GLU A 168 1.35 20.82 2.11
CA GLU A 168 2.45 19.98 1.68
C GLU A 168 2.65 20.07 0.15
N ASP A 169 3.87 19.74 -0.30
CA ASP A 169 4.26 19.74 -1.73
C ASP A 169 3.55 18.61 -2.49
N LEU A 170 2.26 18.84 -2.77
CA LEU A 170 1.40 17.92 -3.47
C LEU A 170 1.89 17.66 -4.89
N ASP A 171 2.56 18.63 -5.51
CA ASP A 171 3.17 18.47 -6.83
C ASP A 171 4.21 17.34 -6.80
N HIS A 172 5.08 17.33 -5.77
CA HIS A 172 6.06 16.27 -5.56
C HIS A 172 5.38 14.92 -5.27
N LEU A 173 4.36 14.88 -4.42
CA LEU A 173 3.64 13.64 -4.09
C LEU A 173 2.94 13.03 -5.31
N VAL A 174 2.28 13.85 -6.13
CA VAL A 174 1.63 13.41 -7.38
C VAL A 174 2.68 12.90 -8.37
N TRP A 175 3.81 13.58 -8.51
CA TRP A 175 4.92 13.12 -9.35
C TRP A 175 5.48 11.77 -8.86
N GLN A 176 5.75 11.64 -7.55
CA GLN A 176 6.32 10.44 -6.95
C GLN A 176 5.38 9.25 -7.12
N PHE A 177 4.07 9.46 -6.93
CA PHE A 177 3.08 8.42 -7.17
C PHE A 177 3.02 8.01 -8.66
N ASP A 178 3.04 8.96 -9.59
CA ASP A 178 3.03 8.63 -11.02
C ASP A 178 4.23 7.77 -11.41
N GLN A 179 5.40 7.94 -10.77
CA GLN A 179 6.54 7.03 -10.94
C GLN A 179 6.22 5.62 -10.45
N TYR A 180 5.72 5.44 -9.22
CA TYR A 180 5.37 4.10 -8.71
C TYR A 180 4.34 3.40 -9.57
N ARG A 181 3.33 4.15 -10.03
CA ARG A 181 2.28 3.62 -10.88
C ARG A 181 2.84 3.09 -12.19
N ARG A 182 3.75 3.83 -12.84
CA ARG A 182 4.47 3.40 -14.05
C ARG A 182 5.33 2.16 -13.76
N ASP A 183 6.10 2.20 -12.68
CA ASP A 183 7.04 1.13 -12.31
C ASP A 183 6.34 -0.19 -11.94
N PHE A 184 5.17 -0.11 -11.30
CA PHE A 184 4.45 -1.29 -10.83
C PHE A 184 3.43 -1.82 -11.84
N SER A 185 3.10 -1.02 -12.86
CA SER A 185 2.08 -1.36 -13.87
C SER A 185 0.74 -1.78 -13.23
N TRP A 186 0.38 -1.15 -12.11
CA TRP A 186 -0.85 -1.46 -11.40
C TRP A 186 -2.04 -0.69 -11.97
N GLU A 187 -3.12 -1.41 -12.25
CA GLU A 187 -4.41 -0.77 -12.48
C GLU A 187 -4.91 -0.11 -11.19
N TRP A 188 -5.34 1.15 -11.32
CA TRP A 188 -5.95 1.94 -10.25
C TRP A 188 -7.44 1.57 -10.10
N PRO A 189 -7.96 1.40 -8.88
CA PRO A 189 -9.37 1.06 -8.67
C PRO A 189 -10.34 2.14 -9.22
N ALA A 190 -11.40 1.71 -9.92
CA ALA A 190 -12.39 2.61 -10.49
C ALA A 190 -13.26 3.33 -9.45
N ASP A 191 -13.36 2.78 -8.24
CA ASP A 191 -14.15 3.29 -7.12
C ASP A 191 -13.42 4.36 -6.29
N ARG A 192 -12.20 4.77 -6.71
CA ARG A 192 -11.37 5.72 -5.98
C ARG A 192 -10.96 6.89 -6.86
N PRO A 193 -10.89 8.11 -6.30
CA PRO A 193 -10.26 9.23 -6.98
C PRO A 193 -8.87 8.87 -7.45
N VAL A 194 -8.54 9.27 -8.67
CA VAL A 194 -7.23 9.02 -9.24
C VAL A 194 -6.21 9.95 -8.64
N VAL A 195 -4.99 9.47 -8.65
CA VAL A 195 -3.81 10.11 -8.07
C VAL A 195 -2.74 10.35 -9.13
N GLY A 196 -3.10 10.15 -10.41
CA GLY A 196 -2.27 10.30 -11.61
C GLY A 196 -3.10 10.10 -12.88
N LEU A 197 -2.53 10.42 -14.05
CA LEU A 197 -3.20 10.36 -15.35
C LEU A 197 -2.44 9.47 -16.35
N ASP A 198 -3.18 8.58 -17.02
CA ASP A 198 -2.68 7.60 -17.97
C ASP A 198 -3.03 7.93 -19.41
N PRO A 199 -2.03 8.00 -20.31
CA PRO A 199 -2.27 8.01 -21.75
C PRO A 199 -3.22 6.88 -22.17
N GLY A 200 -4.22 7.21 -22.99
CA GLY A 200 -5.25 6.29 -23.46
C GLY A 200 -6.40 6.05 -22.49
N THR A 201 -6.30 6.47 -21.23
CA THR A 201 -7.35 6.26 -20.22
C THR A 201 -8.37 7.39 -20.25
N THR A 202 -9.64 7.02 -20.03
CA THR A 202 -10.73 7.97 -19.85
C THR A 202 -11.09 8.08 -18.38
N TYR A 203 -11.20 9.31 -17.91
CA TYR A 203 -11.58 9.65 -16.55
C TYR A 203 -12.93 10.36 -16.56
N HIS A 204 -13.71 10.16 -15.51
CA HIS A 204 -14.96 10.83 -15.25
C HIS A 204 -14.75 11.89 -14.15
N ASP A 205 -15.06 13.15 -14.44
CA ASP A 205 -15.09 14.23 -13.44
C ASP A 205 -16.40 14.12 -12.65
N THR A 206 -16.30 13.77 -11.37
CA THR A 206 -17.43 13.57 -10.47
C THR A 206 -18.20 14.84 -10.13
N ARG A 207 -17.63 16.03 -10.40
CA ARG A 207 -18.24 17.33 -10.13
C ARG A 207 -18.99 17.86 -11.36
N THR A 208 -18.42 17.72 -12.56
CA THR A 208 -19.06 18.22 -13.79
C THR A 208 -19.85 17.15 -14.54
N GLY A 209 -19.55 15.87 -14.31
CA GLY A 209 -20.11 14.74 -15.06
C GLY A 209 -19.49 14.55 -16.45
N GLU A 210 -18.44 15.32 -16.77
CA GLU A 210 -17.74 15.24 -18.05
C GLU A 210 -16.72 14.10 -18.05
N HIS A 211 -16.42 13.60 -19.25
CA HIS A 211 -15.33 12.67 -19.48
C HIS A 211 -14.10 13.40 -19.98
N MET A 212 -12.94 12.92 -19.55
CA MET A 212 -11.63 13.41 -19.95
C MET A 212 -10.78 12.23 -20.40
N ARG A 213 -10.51 12.15 -21.70
CA ARG A 213 -9.60 11.14 -22.26
C ARG A 213 -8.21 11.74 -22.38
N VAL A 214 -7.22 11.08 -21.79
CA VAL A 214 -5.82 11.49 -21.91
C VAL A 214 -5.23 10.88 -23.17
N ILE A 215 -4.60 11.69 -24.02
CA ILE A 215 -4.03 11.25 -25.29
C ILE A 215 -2.55 10.91 -25.08
N GLU A 216 -1.71 11.93 -24.92
CA GLU A 216 -0.26 11.76 -24.84
C GLU A 216 0.37 12.85 -23.94
N PRO A 217 1.55 12.55 -23.34
CA PRO A 217 2.39 13.59 -22.76
C PRO A 217 2.84 14.61 -23.81
N VAL A 218 2.80 15.89 -23.46
CA VAL A 218 3.31 16.99 -24.30
C VAL A 218 4.84 17.12 -24.18
N THR A 219 5.40 16.70 -23.05
CA THR A 219 6.85 16.66 -22.76
C THR A 219 7.25 15.32 -22.18
N ASP A 220 8.53 14.97 -22.26
CA ASP A 220 9.11 13.80 -21.56
C ASP A 220 10.15 14.30 -20.54
N ASN A 221 9.66 14.93 -19.47
CA ASN A 221 10.51 15.49 -18.44
C ASN A 221 10.61 14.52 -17.25
N ARG A 222 11.83 14.03 -16.97
CA ARG A 222 12.02 12.99 -15.94
C ARG A 222 11.82 13.48 -14.50
N ASN A 223 11.90 14.79 -14.28
CA ASN A 223 11.94 15.37 -12.93
C ASN A 223 10.68 16.18 -12.56
N VAL A 224 9.70 16.30 -13.46
CA VAL A 224 8.48 17.08 -13.24
C VAL A 224 7.32 16.33 -13.87
N PHE A 225 6.12 16.50 -13.32
CA PHE A 225 4.91 15.97 -13.94
C PHE A 225 4.69 16.60 -15.32
N ASP A 226 4.50 15.79 -16.35
CA ASP A 226 4.35 16.27 -17.73
C ASP A 226 2.96 16.88 -17.98
N ALA A 227 2.93 17.96 -18.76
CA ALA A 227 1.68 18.45 -19.34
C ALA A 227 1.05 17.36 -20.22
N ARG A 228 -0.28 17.29 -20.26
CA ARG A 228 -1.02 16.24 -20.96
C ARG A 228 -1.95 16.84 -22.00
N GLN A 229 -1.94 16.26 -23.20
CA GLN A 229 -3.00 16.52 -24.15
C GLN A 229 -4.22 15.68 -23.77
N VAL A 230 -5.38 16.30 -23.67
CA VAL A 230 -6.63 15.65 -23.30
C VAL A 230 -7.77 16.04 -24.23
N LEU A 231 -8.80 15.20 -24.28
CA LEU A 231 -10.09 15.48 -24.87
C LEU A 231 -11.12 15.54 -23.75
N ARG A 232 -11.83 16.67 -23.61
CA ARG A 232 -12.96 16.81 -22.69
C ARG A 232 -14.28 16.78 -23.45
N TYR A 233 -15.21 15.97 -22.98
CA TYR A 233 -16.49 15.79 -23.64
C TYR A 233 -17.59 15.39 -22.66
N PRO A 234 -18.86 15.77 -22.90
CA PRO A 234 -20.00 15.24 -22.16
C PRO A 234 -20.10 13.71 -22.31
N ARG A 235 -20.68 13.01 -21.32
CA ARG A 235 -20.82 11.55 -21.32
C ARG A 235 -21.40 10.94 -22.59
N ASP A 236 -22.40 11.58 -23.18
CA ASP A 236 -23.12 11.05 -24.35
C ASP A 236 -22.58 11.60 -25.68
N ALA A 237 -21.47 12.36 -25.65
CA ALA A 237 -20.88 12.94 -26.84
C ALA A 237 -19.80 12.02 -27.43
N ASP A 238 -19.59 12.12 -28.74
CA ASP A 238 -18.50 11.44 -29.41
C ASP A 238 -17.15 12.06 -29.00
N PRO A 239 -16.22 11.30 -28.38
CA PRO A 239 -14.91 11.82 -27.99
C PRO A 239 -14.10 12.37 -29.16
N GLU A 240 -14.29 11.83 -30.37
CA GLU A 240 -13.53 12.25 -31.56
C GLU A 240 -14.03 13.59 -32.14
N ALA A 241 -15.17 14.08 -31.65
CA ALA A 241 -15.70 15.40 -32.00
C ALA A 241 -15.23 16.52 -31.05
N ALA A 242 -14.51 16.16 -29.97
CA ALA A 242 -13.99 17.13 -29.01
C ALA A 242 -12.68 17.76 -29.49
N ASP A 243 -12.50 19.03 -29.18
CA ASP A 243 -11.23 19.72 -29.46
C ASP A 243 -10.16 19.33 -28.43
N PRO A 244 -8.92 19.04 -28.86
CA PRO A 244 -7.83 18.75 -27.94
C PRO A 244 -7.43 19.99 -27.12
N GLU A 245 -7.27 19.77 -25.82
CA GLU A 245 -6.80 20.75 -24.84
C GLU A 245 -5.46 20.30 -24.27
N ILE A 246 -4.58 21.25 -23.93
CA ILE A 246 -3.37 20.98 -23.14
C ILE A 246 -3.67 21.30 -21.68
N LEU A 247 -3.48 20.30 -20.83
CA LEU A 247 -3.61 20.39 -19.39
C LEU A 247 -2.22 20.52 -18.79
N ASP A 248 -1.95 21.68 -18.19
CA ASP A 248 -0.68 21.95 -17.55
C ASP A 248 -0.53 21.15 -16.23
N PRO A 249 0.70 20.90 -15.75
CA PRO A 249 0.93 20.11 -14.54
C PRO A 249 0.17 20.63 -13.32
N ALA A 250 0.10 21.95 -13.16
CA ALA A 250 -0.62 22.60 -12.06
C ALA A 250 -2.13 22.30 -12.10
N ASP A 251 -2.73 22.26 -13.29
CA ASP A 251 -4.15 21.94 -13.45
C ASP A 251 -4.41 20.46 -13.16
N ILE A 252 -3.48 19.57 -13.54
CA ILE A 252 -3.56 18.14 -13.25
C ILE A 252 -3.49 17.91 -11.74
N VAL A 253 -2.54 18.55 -11.06
CA VAL A 253 -2.43 18.50 -9.60
C VAL A 253 -3.69 19.08 -8.96
N HIS A 254 -4.26 20.17 -9.48
CA HIS A 254 -5.52 20.72 -8.97
C HIS A 254 -6.70 19.74 -9.10
N LEU A 255 -6.79 18.99 -10.20
CA LEU A 255 -7.82 17.96 -10.41
C LEU A 255 -7.66 16.77 -9.44
N ILE A 256 -6.41 16.33 -9.22
CA ILE A 256 -6.07 15.26 -8.27
C ILE A 256 -6.33 15.72 -6.83
N ARG A 257 -5.87 16.93 -6.46
CA ARG A 257 -6.14 17.57 -5.16
C ARG A 257 -7.63 17.64 -4.87
N GLY A 258 -8.40 18.09 -5.85
CA GLY A 258 -9.85 18.18 -5.77
C GLY A 258 -10.56 16.83 -5.79
N ARG A 259 -9.83 15.71 -5.91
CA ARG A 259 -10.34 14.33 -5.96
C ARG A 259 -11.48 14.17 -6.96
N ARG A 260 -11.40 14.89 -8.08
CA ARG A 260 -12.51 15.05 -9.03
C ARG A 260 -12.59 13.89 -10.01
N LEU A 261 -11.47 13.27 -10.32
CA LEU A 261 -11.38 12.30 -11.40
C LEU A 261 -11.43 10.89 -10.86
N VAL A 262 -12.27 10.04 -11.43
CA VAL A 262 -12.27 8.58 -11.23
C VAL A 262 -12.06 7.91 -12.59
N PRO A 263 -11.42 6.73 -12.69
CA PRO A 263 -11.37 5.99 -13.94
C PRO A 263 -12.80 5.73 -14.41
N ALA A 264 -13.11 6.08 -15.66
CA ALA A 264 -14.36 5.62 -16.25
C ALA A 264 -14.28 4.10 -16.37
N GLU A 265 -15.36 3.38 -16.01
CA GLU A 265 -15.47 1.97 -16.36
C GLU A 265 -15.19 1.87 -17.85
N SER A 266 -14.26 0.98 -18.22
CA SER A 266 -14.00 0.75 -19.63
C SER A 266 -15.33 0.33 -20.24
N ASP A 267 -15.91 1.21 -21.06
CA ASP A 267 -16.95 0.82 -21.99
C ASP A 267 -16.29 -0.27 -22.81
N SER A 268 -16.56 -1.49 -22.39
CA SER A 268 -16.36 -2.69 -23.17
C SER A 268 -17.32 -2.48 -24.32
N ARG A 269 -16.91 -1.68 -25.31
CA ARG A 269 -17.51 -1.67 -26.63
C ARG A 269 -17.35 -3.11 -27.06
N GLU A 270 -18.41 -3.89 -26.85
CA GLU A 270 -18.69 -5.09 -27.61
C GLU A 270 -18.40 -4.70 -29.04
N VAL A 271 -17.25 -5.17 -29.53
CA VAL A 271 -16.97 -5.16 -30.95
C VAL A 271 -18.15 -5.91 -31.54
N PRO A 272 -19.01 -5.28 -32.35
CA PRO A 272 -20.03 -6.03 -33.04
C PRO A 272 -19.25 -6.98 -33.93
N THR A 273 -19.33 -8.27 -33.62
CA THR A 273 -18.85 -9.31 -34.52
C THR A 273 -19.76 -9.23 -35.73
N ALA A 274 -19.29 -8.49 -36.73
CA ALA A 274 -19.89 -8.46 -38.04
C ALA A 274 -19.49 -9.75 -38.76
N GLU A 275 -20.53 -10.37 -39.33
CA GLU A 275 -20.57 -11.52 -40.26
C GLU A 275 -20.57 -12.94 -39.67
#